data_AF-A0AAQ2GDE6-F1
#
_entry.id   AF-A0AAQ2GDE6-F1
#
_cell.length_a   1.000
_cell.length_b   1.000
_cell.length_c   1.000
_cell.angle_alpha   90.00
_cell.angle_beta   90.00
_cell.angle_gamma   90.00
#
_symmetry.space_group_name_H-M   'P 1'
#
loop_
_entity.id
_entity.type
_entity.pdbx_description
1 polymer ?
#
loop_
_entity_poly.entity_id
_entity_poly.type
_entity_poly.pdbx_seq_one_letter_code
_entity_poly.pdbx_strand_id
1 'polypeptide(L)'
;MKIVVIGGSRYIRARTVKKLQRKGHEVEAAASLPHVDNYIADYRDAGYAGQTLRRLLLHLASLVHELWRQGRIWRGKLCIRVEGHDPKAM
;
A
#
# COMPACT_ATOMS: atom_id res chain seq x y z
N MET A 1 -18.92 -4.24 38.11
CA MET A 1 -17.64 -3.49 38.01
C MET A 1 -17.40 -3.18 36.55
N LYS A 2 -17.38 -1.89 36.19
CA LYS A 2 -17.42 -1.42 34.80
C LYS A 2 -16.01 -1.14 34.29
N ILE A 3 -15.61 -1.78 33.19
CA ILE A 3 -14.27 -1.64 32.61
C ILE A 3 -14.35 -0.69 31.42
N VAL A 4 -13.52 0.35 31.41
CA VAL A 4 -13.43 1.29 30.28
C VAL A 4 -12.14 1.02 29.50
N VAL A 5 -12.27 0.75 28.21
CA VAL A 5 -11.11 0.53 27.32
C VAL A 5 -10.75 1.85 26.64
N ILE A 6 -9.55 2.37 26.94
CA ILE A 6 -9.01 3.63 26.41
C ILE A 6 -7.75 3.33 25.59
N GLY A 7 -7.55 4.06 24.49
CA GLY A 7 -6.36 3.92 23.64
C GLY A 7 -6.40 2.70 22.70
N GLY A 8 -5.34 2.55 21.91
CA GLY A 8 -5.23 1.53 20.86
C GLY A 8 -6.09 1.84 19.62
N SER A 9 -5.76 1.18 18.50
CA SER A 9 -6.53 1.27 17.26
C SER A 9 -7.95 0.74 17.43
N ARG A 10 -8.87 1.17 16.57
CA ARG A 10 -10.29 0.76 16.58
C ARG A 10 -10.45 -0.77 16.65
N TYR A 11 -9.59 -1.52 15.95
CA TYR A 11 -9.60 -2.98 15.93
C TYR A 11 -9.18 -3.59 17.28
N ILE A 12 -8.07 -3.12 17.85
CA ILE A 12 -7.57 -3.62 19.16
C ILE A 12 -8.60 -3.34 20.26
N ARG A 13 -9.23 -2.16 20.21
CA ARG A 13 -10.30 -1.77 21.14
C ARG A 13 -11.51 -2.70 21.01
N ALA A 14 -12.01 -2.91 19.79
CA ALA A 14 -13.14 -3.82 19.53
C ALA A 14 -12.86 -5.27 19.96
N ARG A 15 -11.65 -5.78 19.67
CA ARG A 15 -11.24 -7.13 20.07
C ARG A 15 -11.15 -7.28 21.59
N THR A 16 -10.64 -6.26 22.28
CA THR A 16 -10.52 -6.24 23.74
C THR A 16 -11.89 -6.18 24.41
N VAL A 17 -12.78 -5.32 23.93
CA VAL A 17 -14.18 -5.23 24.41
C VAL A 17 -14.87 -6.58 24.25
N LYS A 18 -14.80 -7.20 23.07
CA LYS A 18 -15.40 -8.52 22.81
C LYS A 18 -14.83 -9.61 23.72
N LYS A 19 -13.53 -9.58 24.02
CA LYS A 19 -12.89 -10.55 24.92
C LYS A 19 -13.36 -10.37 26.37
N LEU A 20 -13.57 -9.13 26.82
CA LEU A 20 -14.04 -8.84 28.17
C LEU A 20 -15.53 -9.12 28.34
N GLN A 21 -16.35 -8.82 27.35
CA GLN A 21 -17.77 -9.21 27.32
C GLN A 21 -17.94 -10.73 27.40
N ARG A 22 -17.11 -11.50 26.67
CA ARG A 22 -17.11 -12.98 26.76
C ARG A 22 -16.78 -13.52 28.15
N LYS A 23 -16.10 -12.73 28.99
CA LYS A 23 -15.79 -13.09 30.38
C LYS A 23 -16.88 -12.62 31.37
N GLY A 24 -17.99 -12.05 30.87
CA GLY A 24 -19.08 -11.56 31.70
C GLY A 24 -18.83 -10.18 32.31
N HIS A 25 -17.85 -9.42 31.81
CA HIS A 25 -17.58 -8.06 32.29
C HIS A 25 -18.43 -7.03 31.53
N GLU A 26 -19.02 -6.08 32.27
CA GLU A 26 -19.60 -4.87 31.69
C GLU A 26 -18.47 -3.95 31.22
N VAL A 27 -18.41 -3.75 29.90
CA VAL A 27 -17.31 -3.00 29.25
C VAL A 27 -17.86 -1.95 28.31
N GLU A 28 -17.30 -0.75 28.41
CA GLU A 28 -17.53 0.34 27.46
C GLU A 28 -16.21 0.76 26.78
N ALA A 29 -16.30 1.07 25.50
CA ALA A 29 -15.20 1.70 24.78
C ALA A 29 -15.32 3.22 24.92
N ALA A 30 -14.27 3.88 25.40
CA ALA A 30 -14.23 5.34 25.37
C ALA A 30 -14.28 5.82 23.91
N ALA A 31 -15.07 6.88 23.67
CA ALA A 31 -15.12 7.52 22.35
C ALA A 31 -13.72 8.05 22.00
N SER A 32 -13.16 7.61 20.88
CA SER A 32 -11.93 8.21 20.35
C SER A 32 -12.26 9.58 19.79
N LEU A 33 -11.45 10.58 20.15
CA LEU A 33 -11.43 11.85 19.42
C LEU A 33 -11.04 11.54 17.95
N PRO A 34 -11.81 12.01 16.96
CA PRO A 34 -11.57 11.69 15.54
C PRO A 34 -10.20 12.17 15.03
N HIS A 35 -9.52 13.03 15.78
CA HIS A 35 -8.21 13.58 15.43
C HIS A 35 -7.04 12.60 15.67
N VAL A 36 -7.20 11.57 16.52
CA VAL A 36 -6.13 10.61 16.84
C VAL A 36 -6.16 9.39 15.90
N ASP A 37 -7.30 9.10 15.28
CA ASP A 37 -7.47 7.93 14.39
C ASP A 37 -6.76 8.10 13.04
N ASN A 38 -6.36 9.32 12.65
CA ASN A 38 -5.59 9.56 11.43
C ASN A 38 -4.07 9.34 11.59
N TYR A 39 -3.55 9.27 12.82
CA TYR A 39 -2.10 9.22 13.05
C TYR A 39 -1.56 7.82 13.37
N ILE A 40 -2.42 6.84 13.59
CA ILE A 40 -2.01 5.45 13.82
C ILE A 40 -2.28 4.66 12.54
N ALA A 41 -1.54 5.01 11.48
CA ALA A 41 -1.20 4.04 10.45
C ALA A 41 -0.30 3.00 11.11
N ASP A 42 -0.89 1.98 11.73
CA ASP A 42 -0.17 0.96 12.46
C ASP A 42 0.64 0.11 11.46
N TYR A 43 1.91 0.46 11.24
CA TYR A 43 2.82 -0.23 10.33
C TYR A 43 3.01 -1.72 10.67
N ARG A 44 2.51 -2.17 11.83
CA ARG A 44 2.49 -3.57 12.28
C ARG A 44 1.28 -4.36 11.82
N ASP A 45 0.27 -3.73 11.22
CA ASP A 45 -0.84 -4.47 10.62
C ASP A 45 -0.35 -5.18 9.35
N ALA A 46 -0.27 -6.50 9.42
CA ALA A 46 0.18 -7.35 8.31
C ALA A 46 -0.65 -7.12 7.04
N GLY A 47 -1.93 -6.74 7.18
CA GLY A 47 -2.79 -6.36 6.06
C GLY A 47 -2.34 -5.06 5.40
N TYR A 48 -1.93 -4.06 6.18
CA TYR A 48 -1.45 -2.77 5.68
C TYR A 48 -0.07 -2.88 5.04
N ALA A 49 0.86 -3.63 5.65
CA ALA A 49 2.18 -3.90 5.08
C ALA A 49 2.07 -4.66 3.75
N GLY A 50 1.22 -5.69 3.69
CA GLY A 50 0.97 -6.45 2.46
C GLY A 50 0.34 -5.60 1.36
N GLN A 51 -0.61 -4.73 1.70
CA GLN A 51 -1.26 -3.86 0.72
C GLN A 51 -0.32 -2.76 0.21
N THR A 52 0.55 -2.23 1.07
CA THR A 52 1.58 -1.25 0.71
C THR A 52 2.63 -1.89 -0.20
N LEU A 53 3.13 -3.08 0.15
CA LEU A 53 4.06 -3.85 -0.69
C LEU A 53 3.46 -4.16 -2.07
N ARG A 54 2.18 -4.56 -2.12
CA ARG A 54 1.48 -4.82 -3.39
C ARG A 54 1.42 -3.58 -4.28
N ARG A 55 1.10 -2.41 -3.72
CA ARG A 55 1.11 -1.15 -4.50
C ARG A 55 2.49 -0.81 -5.01
N LEU A 56 3.52 -1.00 -4.19
CA LEU A 56 4.91 -0.72 -4.54
C LEU A 56 5.41 -1.63 -5.67
N LEU A 57 5.08 -2.92 -5.60
CA LEU A 57 5.40 -3.89 -6.66
C LEU A 57 4.66 -3.59 -7.96
N LEU A 58 3.38 -3.24 -7.92
CA LEU A 58 2.63 -2.83 -9.11
C LEU A 58 3.21 -1.57 -9.76
N HIS A 59 3.62 -0.60 -8.94
CA HIS A 59 4.23 0.63 -9.43
C HIS A 59 5.58 0.37 -10.11
N LEU A 60 6.43 -0.45 -9.48
CA LEU A 60 7.70 -0.87 -10.07
C LEU A 60 7.52 -1.66 -11.36
N ALA A 61 6.54 -2.58 -11.41
CA ALA A 61 6.23 -3.33 -12.62
C ALA A 61 5.77 -2.41 -13.76
N SER A 62 4.96 -1.39 -13.45
CA SER A 62 4.54 -0.37 -14.41
C SER A 62 5.74 0.42 -14.95
N LEU A 63 6.63 0.88 -14.08
CA LEU A 63 7.84 1.61 -14.45
C LEU A 63 8.77 0.77 -15.34
N VAL A 64 9.00 -0.50 -14.97
CA VAL A 64 9.82 -1.43 -15.78
C VAL A 64 9.19 -1.65 -17.14
N HIS A 65 7.87 -1.85 -17.20
CA HIS A 65 7.16 -2.02 -18.46
C HIS A 65 7.25 -0.78 -19.35
N GLU A 66 7.14 0.41 -18.75
CA GLU A 66 7.23 1.69 -19.45
C GLU A 66 8.65 1.94 -19.98
N LEU A 67 9.69 1.66 -19.19
CA LEU A 67 11.09 1.68 -19.61
C LEU A 67 11.36 0.67 -20.73
N TRP A 68 10.81 -0.54 -20.63
CA TRP A 68 10.96 -1.54 -21.68
C TRP A 68 10.27 -1.11 -22.98
N ARG A 69 9.10 -0.48 -22.89
CA ARG A 69 8.38 0.09 -24.04
C ARG A 69 9.17 1.22 -24.68
N GLN A 70 9.73 2.14 -23.89
CA GLN A 70 10.60 3.21 -24.38
C GLN A 70 11.86 2.66 -25.05
N GLY A 71 12.49 1.64 -24.47
CA GLY A 71 13.64 0.95 -25.05
C GLY A 71 13.34 0.31 -26.41
N ARG A 72 12.16 -0.30 -26.58
CA ARG A 72 11.72 -0.82 -27.89
C ARG A 72 11.48 0.29 -28.92
N ILE A 73 10.88 1.40 -28.52
CA ILE A 73 10.67 2.56 -29.41
C ILE A 73 12.03 3.15 -29.84
N TRP A 74 12.98 3.26 -28.91
CA TRP A 74 14.34 3.70 -29.20
C TRP A 74 15.08 2.77 -30.16
N ARG A 75 15.01 1.44 -29.93
CA ARG A 75 15.58 0.45 -30.87
C ARG A 75 14.92 0.51 -32.24
N GLY A 76 13.61 0.70 -32.31
CA GLY A 76 12.89 0.87 -33.58
C GLY A 76 13.36 2.12 -34.33
N LYS A 77 13.52 3.26 -33.65
CA LYS A 77 14.07 4.49 -34.25
C LYS A 77 15.53 4.33 -34.69
N LEU A 78 16.34 3.57 -33.96
CA LEU A 78 17.72 3.25 -34.34
C LEU A 78 17.78 2.35 -35.59
N CYS A 79 16.91 1.33 -35.71
CA CYS A 79 16.80 0.52 -36.91
C CYS A 79 16.42 1.35 -38.16
N ILE A 80 15.44 2.25 -38.03
CA ILE A 80 15.00 3.13 -39.14
C ILE A 80 16.14 4.07 -39.57
N ARG A 81 16.97 4.56 -38.64
CA ARG A 81 18.10 5.43 -38.96
C ARG A 81 19.25 4.71 -39.66
N VAL A 82 19.41 3.40 -39.42
CA VAL A 82 20.43 2.58 -40.08
C VAL A 82 20.00 2.15 -41.47
N GLU A 83 18.70 1.92 -41.72
CA GLU A 83 18.18 1.65 -43.08
C GLU A 83 18.10 2.90 -43.98
N GLY A 84 18.04 4.10 -43.40
CA GLY A 84 18.08 5.37 -44.15
C GLY A 84 19.48 5.89 -44.49
N HIS A 85 20.54 5.19 -44.06
CA HIS A 85 21.93 5.54 -44.36
C HIS A 85 22.55 4.43 -45.21
N ASP A 86 22.04 4.28 -46.43
CA ASP A 86 22.70 3.50 -47.48
C ASP A 86 23.74 4.40 -48.16
N PRO A 87 25.06 4.23 -47.94
CA PRO A 87 26.08 5.07 -48.58
C PRO A 87 26.45 4.59 -50.00
N LYS A 88 25.56 3.85 -50.69
CA LYS A 88 25.82 3.27 -52.03
C LYS A 88 24.94 3.82 -53.15
N ALA A 89 24.65 5.12 -53.12
CA ALA A 89 24.16 5.85 -54.29
C ALA A 89 25.00 7.10 -54.52
N MET A 90 26.27 6.89 -54.88
CA MET A 90 27.10 7.87 -55.57
C MET A 90 27.99 7.14 -56.56
#